data_AF-A0A966A8C5-F1
#
_entry.id   AF-A0A966A8C5-F1
#
_cell.length_a   1.000
_cell.length_b   1.000
_cell.length_c   1.000
_cell.angle_alpha   90.00
_cell.angle_beta   90.00
_cell.angle_gamma   90.00
#
_symmetry.space_group_name_H-M   'P 1'
#
loop_
_entity.id
_entity.type
_entity.pdbx_description
1 polymer ?
#
loop_
_entity_poly.entity_id
_entity_poly.type
_entity_poly.pdbx_seq_one_letter_code
_entity_poly.pdbx_strand_id
1 'polypeptide(L)'
;MDTDTGFEASQTVVAGQTGYAVPLIVAVTGHRDLVADEVPLIRAHVREFFRRLLDEFPERGITVMSSLAEGADQLVAEEALTLGISLIAPLPMPRELYLEDFETPIAREKFNTLLSQATEIFELPITTGNTAQTIAEHGPNRNRQYAQLGVFLCAHCHILLALWDGKESEELGGTGQVVRFHHDDVMPGYISRATTSRLVLADDESDLVYHIACSRDRPDGAPEDGLARLSCLWFTTDEDSPRTEEMPRRYRKVLELTSEFSQDAKAHQDKIATEAWPLFDDDSAGMLPAGARDIDHVFRTADWLAIYFQKRFLWVLRSTHLLALLMGLMYIAYSDLLPLRVFILAFIIFFVLAAAVHKLGGRLSWHRKYLDYRTLAEGLRVQFYWAVAGVTSGNVSKFSHDNFLQMQDSDLGWIRNVMRVAGLECNVSPNNDPAGLEFSIREWIGDNSSGQLGYYRRKILEKIGRNRRTERFAAAVLWISAVAFALFVFASDDVADRVRDPIVVLMGILLLAVGVRQSYSFSVADFELLKQYEFMLRTFSKAHRRIERSSNDEERRRILRIVGEAALEEHAEWILMHRERSINEGEIWRMTG
;
A
#
# COMPACT_ATOMS: atom_id res chain seq x y z
N MET A 1 -33.83 -21.16 -16.48
CA MET A 1 -33.83 -20.82 -15.05
C MET A 1 -32.53 -20.11 -14.85
N ASP A 2 -32.58 -18.80 -15.04
CA ASP A 2 -31.45 -17.88 -14.99
C ASP A 2 -30.83 -17.93 -13.60
N THR A 3 -29.57 -18.32 -13.52
CA THR A 3 -28.74 -18.01 -12.35
C THR A 3 -28.07 -16.68 -12.62
N ASP A 4 -28.75 -15.65 -12.14
CA ASP A 4 -28.24 -14.32 -11.86
C ASP A 4 -27.00 -14.45 -10.97
N THR A 5 -25.81 -14.55 -11.57
CA THR A 5 -24.53 -14.45 -10.85
C THR A 5 -24.20 -12.98 -10.66
N GLY A 6 -25.02 -12.31 -9.85
CA GLY A 6 -24.72 -10.97 -9.38
C GLY A 6 -23.42 -10.98 -8.57
N PHE A 7 -22.55 -10.02 -8.84
CA PHE A 7 -21.33 -9.73 -8.09
C PHE A 7 -21.65 -9.55 -6.60
N GLU A 8 -21.30 -10.55 -5.77
CA GLU A 8 -21.28 -10.41 -4.32
C GLU A 8 -19.83 -10.24 -3.86
N ALA A 9 -19.44 -8.99 -3.54
CA ALA A 9 -18.14 -8.67 -2.93
C ALA A 9 -17.86 -9.43 -1.61
N SER A 10 -18.86 -10.11 -1.04
CA SER A 10 -18.73 -10.98 0.13
C SER A 10 -18.02 -12.31 -0.16
N GLN A 11 -17.78 -12.67 -1.43
CA GLN A 11 -17.21 -13.96 -1.83
C GLN A 11 -15.75 -13.90 -2.31
N THR A 12 -15.16 -12.71 -2.48
CA THR A 12 -13.74 -12.57 -2.87
C THR A 12 -12.84 -12.99 -1.71
N VAL A 13 -11.96 -13.97 -1.96
CA VAL A 13 -10.98 -14.48 -0.99
C VAL A 13 -9.68 -13.73 -1.21
N VAL A 14 -9.33 -12.79 -0.34
CA VAL A 14 -8.03 -12.12 -0.38
C VAL A 14 -7.10 -12.84 0.58
N ALA A 15 -6.21 -13.67 0.04
CA ALA A 15 -5.24 -14.46 0.82
C ALA A 15 -5.88 -15.23 1.98
N GLY A 16 -6.80 -16.13 1.64
CA GLY A 16 -7.42 -17.10 2.52
C GLY A 16 -8.56 -16.55 3.38
N GLN A 17 -8.95 -15.28 3.21
CA GLN A 17 -10.06 -14.66 3.95
C GLN A 17 -11.05 -13.94 3.04
N THR A 18 -12.34 -14.13 3.33
CA THR A 18 -13.42 -13.40 2.68
C THR A 18 -13.71 -12.08 3.39
N GLY A 19 -13.96 -11.02 2.63
CA GLY A 19 -14.44 -9.73 3.16
C GLY A 19 -13.49 -8.57 2.86
N TYR A 20 -13.58 -7.51 3.68
CA TYR A 20 -12.90 -6.22 3.43
C TYR A 20 -11.64 -6.01 4.27
N ALA A 21 -11.30 -6.94 5.17
CA ALA A 21 -10.07 -6.91 5.93
C ALA A 21 -8.90 -7.47 5.13
N VAL A 22 -7.71 -6.91 5.34
CA VAL A 22 -6.47 -7.46 4.77
C VAL A 22 -5.78 -8.32 5.83
N PRO A 23 -5.68 -9.65 5.62
CA PRO A 23 -5.16 -10.57 6.62
C PRO A 23 -3.71 -10.30 7.00
N LEU A 24 -3.34 -10.65 8.23
CA LEU A 24 -1.95 -10.79 8.63
C LEU A 24 -1.42 -12.16 8.16
N ILE A 25 -0.57 -12.14 7.14
CA ILE A 25 0.07 -13.34 6.60
C ILE A 25 1.30 -13.72 7.43
N VAL A 26 1.30 -14.94 7.97
CA VAL A 26 2.46 -15.58 8.60
C VAL A 26 2.93 -16.71 7.69
N ALA A 27 4.10 -16.57 7.07
CA ALA A 27 4.73 -17.67 6.33
C ALA A 27 5.52 -18.57 7.28
N VAL A 28 5.61 -19.86 6.95
CA VAL A 28 6.29 -20.86 7.77
C VAL A 28 7.51 -21.38 7.04
N THR A 29 8.62 -21.48 7.76
CA THR A 29 9.78 -22.25 7.34
C THR A 29 10.36 -22.98 8.53
N GLY A 30 10.76 -24.24 8.37
CA GLY A 30 11.38 -24.95 9.48
C GLY A 30 11.93 -26.32 9.13
N HIS A 31 12.58 -26.92 10.13
CA HIS A 31 13.23 -28.21 9.98
C HIS A 31 12.23 -29.35 9.82
N ARG A 32 12.57 -30.31 8.95
CA ARG A 32 11.77 -31.54 8.73
C ARG A 32 11.94 -32.56 9.85
N ASP A 33 13.09 -32.55 10.50
CA ASP A 33 13.55 -33.53 11.46
C ASP A 33 13.64 -32.95 12.87
N LEU A 34 12.50 -32.55 13.43
CA LEU A 34 12.42 -32.02 14.80
C LEU A 34 12.67 -33.11 15.85
N VAL A 35 13.39 -32.77 16.93
CA VAL A 35 13.61 -33.69 18.06
C VAL A 35 12.29 -33.95 18.79
N ALA A 36 11.93 -35.24 18.96
CA ALA A 36 10.64 -35.66 19.53
C ALA A 36 10.31 -35.05 20.90
N ASP A 37 11.32 -34.92 21.78
CA ASP A 37 11.15 -34.35 23.13
C ASP A 37 10.81 -32.85 23.11
N GLU A 38 11.13 -32.13 22.03
CA GLU A 38 10.85 -30.70 21.89
C GLU A 38 9.47 -30.41 21.33
N VAL A 39 8.92 -31.34 20.54
CA VAL A 39 7.67 -31.16 19.79
C VAL A 39 6.51 -30.63 20.66
N PRO A 40 6.26 -31.14 21.89
CA PRO A 40 5.18 -30.62 22.73
C PRO A 40 5.35 -29.14 23.11
N LEU A 41 6.58 -28.73 23.41
CA LEU A 41 6.89 -27.34 23.77
C LEU A 41 6.87 -26.42 22.55
N ILE A 42 7.37 -26.88 21.41
CA ILE A 42 7.27 -26.14 20.13
C ILE A 42 5.80 -25.87 19.80
N ARG A 43 4.92 -26.87 19.91
CA ARG A 43 3.46 -26.67 19.72
C ARG A 43 2.88 -25.61 20.66
N ALA A 44 3.27 -25.65 21.94
CA ALA A 44 2.82 -24.66 22.91
C ALA A 44 3.28 -23.24 22.53
N HIS A 45 4.52 -23.07 22.09
CA HIS A 45 5.05 -21.78 21.64
C HIS A 45 4.37 -21.27 20.37
N VAL A 46 4.16 -22.13 19.37
CA VAL A 46 3.42 -21.77 18.15
C VAL A 46 1.99 -21.34 18.47
N ARG A 47 1.29 -22.06 19.35
CA ARG A 47 -0.06 -21.72 19.77
C ARG A 47 -0.14 -20.39 20.51
N GLU A 48 0.82 -20.14 21.40
CA GLU A 48 0.91 -18.87 22.12
C GLU A 48 1.22 -17.70 21.18
N PHE A 49 2.12 -17.90 20.23
CA PHE A 49 2.44 -16.92 19.19
C PHE A 49 1.19 -16.50 18.41
N PHE A 50 0.42 -17.46 17.89
CA PHE A 50 -0.81 -17.14 17.17
C PHE A 50 -1.88 -16.46 18.03
N ARG A 51 -2.04 -16.88 19.30
CA ARG A 51 -2.97 -16.22 20.22
C ARG A 51 -2.62 -14.76 20.45
N ARG A 52 -1.34 -14.46 20.68
CA ARG A 52 -0.88 -13.06 20.84
C ARG A 52 -1.18 -12.23 19.61
N LEU A 53 -0.95 -12.75 18.42
CA LEU A 53 -1.25 -12.02 17.18
C LEU A 53 -2.77 -11.80 16.99
N LEU A 54 -3.60 -12.79 17.34
CA LEU A 54 -5.07 -12.65 17.27
C LEU A 54 -5.57 -11.58 18.26
N ASP A 55 -4.96 -11.51 19.44
CA ASP A 55 -5.31 -10.52 20.48
C ASP A 55 -4.81 -9.11 20.11
N GLU A 56 -3.63 -8.98 19.52
CA GLU A 56 -3.01 -7.70 19.15
C GLU A 56 -3.62 -7.11 17.85
N PHE A 57 -4.00 -7.96 16.89
CA PHE A 57 -4.54 -7.53 15.58
C PHE A 57 -5.89 -8.18 15.23
N PRO A 58 -6.93 -8.07 16.09
CA PRO A 58 -8.21 -8.76 15.92
C PRO A 58 -8.96 -8.33 14.65
N GLU A 59 -8.72 -7.10 14.18
CA GLU A 59 -9.41 -6.57 13.01
C GLU A 59 -8.92 -7.14 11.67
N ARG A 60 -7.73 -7.72 11.63
CA ARG A 60 -7.15 -8.25 10.39
C ARG A 60 -7.49 -9.70 10.14
N GLY A 61 -7.67 -10.49 11.21
CA GLY A 61 -7.55 -11.94 11.11
C GLY A 61 -6.11 -12.35 10.75
N ILE A 62 -5.85 -13.65 10.78
CA ILE A 62 -4.54 -14.23 10.44
C ILE A 62 -4.74 -15.27 9.34
N THR A 63 -3.78 -15.36 8.43
CA THR A 63 -3.66 -16.48 7.49
C THR A 63 -2.25 -17.05 7.58
N VAL A 64 -2.14 -18.37 7.68
CA VAL A 64 -0.87 -19.08 7.64
C VAL A 64 -0.57 -19.52 6.22
N MET A 65 0.67 -19.30 5.78
CA MET A 65 1.17 -19.75 4.49
C MET A 65 2.26 -20.80 4.72
N SER A 66 2.03 -22.04 4.30
CA SER A 66 2.97 -23.14 4.51
C SER A 66 2.95 -24.11 3.34
N SER A 67 4.13 -24.64 3.00
CA SER A 67 4.27 -25.67 1.97
C SER A 67 3.84 -27.06 2.42
N LEU A 68 3.52 -27.21 3.72
CA LEU A 68 3.13 -28.48 4.35
C LEU A 68 4.20 -29.58 4.27
N ALA A 69 5.47 -29.19 4.15
CA ALA A 69 6.60 -30.10 4.31
C ALA A 69 6.52 -30.85 5.65
N GLU A 70 7.01 -32.09 5.69
CA GLU A 70 7.06 -32.86 6.95
C GLU A 70 7.81 -32.10 8.04
N GLY A 71 7.42 -32.33 9.31
CA GLY A 71 8.05 -31.67 10.46
C GLY A 71 7.37 -30.34 10.83
N ALA A 72 8.16 -29.25 10.87
CA ALA A 72 7.75 -27.94 11.34
C ALA A 72 6.52 -27.36 10.61
N ASP A 73 6.53 -27.38 9.28
CA ASP A 73 5.45 -26.84 8.44
C ASP A 73 4.08 -27.45 8.79
N GLN A 74 4.00 -28.79 8.82
CA GLN A 74 2.77 -29.50 9.20
C GLN A 74 2.36 -29.25 10.66
N LEU A 75 3.32 -29.17 11.59
CA LEU A 75 3.05 -28.87 13.00
C LEU A 75 2.38 -27.51 13.14
N VAL A 76 2.93 -26.48 12.48
CA VAL A 76 2.38 -25.13 12.52
C VAL A 76 1.00 -25.07 11.87
N ALA A 77 0.82 -25.73 10.72
CA ALA A 77 -0.48 -25.80 10.05
C ALA A 77 -1.57 -26.43 10.94
N GLU A 78 -1.26 -27.53 11.64
CA GLU A 78 -2.20 -28.16 12.59
C GLU A 78 -2.59 -27.23 13.75
N GLU A 79 -1.63 -26.53 14.36
CA GLU A 79 -1.91 -25.60 15.45
C GLU A 79 -2.73 -24.40 14.97
N ALA A 80 -2.44 -23.88 13.77
CA ALA A 80 -3.21 -22.80 13.15
C ALA A 80 -4.66 -23.20 12.87
N LEU A 81 -4.87 -24.35 12.23
CA LEU A 81 -6.22 -24.88 11.94
C LEU A 81 -7.02 -25.15 13.23
N THR A 82 -6.36 -25.63 14.29
CA THR A 82 -7.00 -25.83 15.60
C THR A 82 -7.50 -24.51 16.22
N LEU A 83 -6.86 -23.39 15.91
CA LEU A 83 -7.27 -22.05 16.33
C LEU A 83 -8.28 -21.40 15.37
N GLY A 84 -8.68 -22.08 14.29
CA GLY A 84 -9.57 -21.54 13.26
C GLY A 84 -8.89 -20.52 12.34
N ILE A 85 -7.57 -20.55 12.24
CA ILE A 85 -6.79 -19.66 11.36
C ILE A 85 -6.77 -20.27 9.95
N SER A 86 -7.02 -19.45 8.93
CA SER A 86 -6.99 -19.87 7.53
C SER A 86 -5.60 -20.36 7.11
N LEU A 87 -5.56 -21.32 6.18
CA LEU A 87 -4.33 -21.90 5.65
C LEU A 87 -4.27 -21.70 4.13
N ILE A 88 -3.14 -21.19 3.62
CA ILE A 88 -2.77 -21.16 2.21
C ILE A 88 -1.60 -22.13 2.00
N ALA A 89 -1.68 -22.95 0.97
CA ALA A 89 -0.65 -23.94 0.64
C ALA A 89 0.02 -23.65 -0.71
N PRO A 90 1.09 -22.84 -0.76
CA PRO A 90 1.95 -22.76 -1.93
C PRO A 90 2.85 -24.00 -1.99
N LEU A 91 2.73 -24.76 -3.08
CA LEU A 91 3.54 -25.93 -3.36
C LEU A 91 4.72 -25.53 -4.24
N PRO A 92 5.94 -26.05 -3.98
CA PRO A 92 7.14 -25.67 -4.72
C PRO A 92 7.10 -26.10 -6.20
N MET A 93 6.26 -27.08 -6.52
CA MET A 93 6.12 -27.69 -7.84
C MET A 93 4.74 -28.37 -7.94
N PRO A 94 4.35 -28.93 -9.10
CA PRO A 94 3.09 -29.64 -9.24
C PRO A 94 2.88 -30.71 -8.16
N ARG A 95 1.67 -30.81 -7.61
CA ARG A 95 1.37 -31.66 -6.45
C ARG A 95 1.80 -33.10 -6.64
N GLU A 96 1.64 -33.64 -7.83
CA GLU A 96 2.01 -35.02 -8.17
C GLU A 96 3.50 -35.29 -7.93
N LEU A 97 4.36 -34.36 -8.35
CA LEU A 97 5.81 -34.45 -8.13
C LEU A 97 6.16 -34.20 -6.67
N TYR A 98 5.50 -33.24 -6.02
CA TYR A 98 5.81 -32.92 -4.62
C TYR A 98 5.44 -34.06 -3.66
N LEU A 99 4.37 -34.80 -3.94
CA LEU A 99 3.96 -35.99 -3.18
C LEU A 99 5.02 -37.11 -3.17
N GLU A 100 5.95 -37.11 -4.12
CA GLU A 100 7.07 -38.06 -4.15
C GLU A 100 8.06 -37.82 -3.00
N ASP A 101 8.12 -36.60 -2.43
CA ASP A 101 8.98 -36.26 -1.29
C ASP A 101 8.49 -36.83 0.05
N PHE A 102 7.29 -37.43 0.06
CA PHE A 102 6.66 -38.03 1.24
C PHE A 102 6.74 -39.56 1.10
N GLU A 103 7.72 -40.16 1.76
CA GLU A 103 8.08 -41.57 1.56
C GLU A 103 7.02 -42.54 2.05
N THR A 104 6.36 -42.24 3.18
CA THR A 104 5.43 -43.16 3.83
C THR A 104 3.97 -42.89 3.45
N PRO A 105 3.10 -43.92 3.39
CA PRO A 105 1.67 -43.72 3.17
C PRO A 105 1.03 -42.79 4.21
N ILE A 106 1.48 -42.86 5.47
CA ILE A 106 1.00 -42.01 6.57
C ILE A 106 1.37 -40.54 6.32
N ALA A 107 2.60 -40.26 5.89
CA ALA A 107 3.03 -38.91 5.56
C ALA A 107 2.21 -38.31 4.40
N ARG A 108 1.92 -39.12 3.37
CA ARG A 108 1.06 -38.71 2.24
C ARG A 108 -0.39 -38.45 2.67
N GLU A 109 -0.96 -39.31 3.48
CA GLU A 109 -2.32 -39.13 4.00
C GLU A 109 -2.43 -37.86 4.84
N LYS A 110 -1.44 -37.63 5.71
CA LYS A 110 -1.36 -36.42 6.52
C LYS A 110 -1.25 -35.15 5.68
N PHE A 111 -0.34 -35.13 4.70
CA PHE A 111 -0.21 -34.01 3.76
C PHE A 111 -1.53 -33.74 3.03
N ASN A 112 -2.18 -34.76 2.47
CA ASN A 112 -3.44 -34.62 1.76
C ASN A 112 -4.57 -34.11 2.67
N THR A 113 -4.59 -34.54 3.93
CA THR A 113 -5.58 -34.09 4.93
C THR A 113 -5.42 -32.61 5.23
N LEU A 114 -4.20 -32.13 5.45
CA LEU A 114 -3.93 -30.70 5.67
C LEU A 114 -4.19 -29.88 4.41
N LEU A 115 -3.74 -30.37 3.25
CA LEU A 115 -3.96 -29.71 1.98
C LEU A 115 -5.46 -29.52 1.68
N SER A 116 -6.30 -30.52 2.02
CA SER A 116 -7.76 -30.42 1.85
C SER A 116 -8.44 -29.39 2.75
N GLN A 117 -7.76 -28.94 3.81
CA GLN A 117 -8.23 -27.90 4.73
C GLN A 117 -7.68 -26.51 4.36
N ALA A 118 -6.76 -26.41 3.40
CA ALA A 118 -6.28 -25.13 2.90
C ALA A 118 -7.41 -24.42 2.15
N THR A 119 -7.57 -23.13 2.42
CA THR A 119 -8.53 -22.26 1.74
C THR A 119 -8.11 -22.01 0.29
N GLU A 120 -6.79 -21.92 0.07
CA GLU A 120 -6.19 -21.73 -1.25
C GLU A 120 -4.97 -22.62 -1.42
N ILE A 121 -4.78 -23.16 -2.62
CA ILE A 121 -3.66 -24.02 -2.99
C ILE A 121 -3.05 -23.46 -4.27
N PHE A 122 -1.76 -23.21 -4.25
CA PHE A 122 -1.03 -22.69 -5.41
C PHE A 122 0.07 -23.67 -5.80
N GLU A 123 0.14 -24.04 -7.06
CA GLU A 123 1.29 -24.78 -7.60
C GLU A 123 2.22 -23.78 -8.27
N LEU A 124 3.41 -23.57 -7.69
CA LEU A 124 4.39 -22.67 -8.31
C LEU A 124 4.89 -23.28 -9.64
N PRO A 125 5.08 -22.45 -10.66
CA PRO A 125 5.50 -22.92 -11.98
C PRO A 125 6.93 -23.44 -11.92
N ILE A 126 7.20 -24.49 -12.69
CA ILE A 126 8.55 -25.05 -12.83
C ILE A 126 9.52 -23.91 -13.22
N THR A 127 10.57 -23.72 -12.43
CA THR A 127 11.54 -22.63 -12.65
C THR A 127 12.10 -22.63 -14.08
N THR A 128 12.34 -21.45 -14.64
CA THR A 128 12.90 -21.25 -15.98
C THR A 128 14.12 -22.15 -16.27
N GLY A 129 14.08 -22.85 -17.39
CA GLY A 129 15.15 -23.75 -17.84
C GLY A 129 15.04 -25.19 -17.29
N ASN A 130 14.05 -25.48 -16.44
CA ASN A 130 13.73 -26.84 -15.99
C ASN A 130 12.47 -27.39 -16.68
N THR A 131 12.33 -28.71 -16.67
CA THR A 131 11.11 -29.43 -17.07
C THR A 131 10.71 -30.41 -15.97
N ALA A 132 9.51 -30.98 -16.04
CA ALA A 132 9.06 -32.00 -15.10
C ALA A 132 10.05 -33.18 -15.00
N GLN A 133 10.70 -33.56 -16.11
CA GLN A 133 11.71 -34.62 -16.08
C GLN A 133 13.01 -34.20 -15.37
N THR A 134 13.46 -32.95 -15.52
CA THR A 134 14.73 -32.51 -14.93
C THR A 134 14.65 -32.28 -13.43
N ILE A 135 13.44 -32.22 -12.86
CA ILE A 135 13.18 -32.06 -11.42
C ILE A 135 12.62 -33.33 -10.78
N ALA A 136 12.46 -34.42 -11.53
CA ALA A 136 11.90 -35.67 -11.02
C ALA A 136 12.73 -36.26 -9.86
N GLU A 137 14.06 -36.23 -9.99
CA GLU A 137 14.97 -36.69 -8.95
C GLU A 137 15.47 -35.55 -8.06
N HIS A 138 15.84 -35.88 -6.81
CA HIS A 138 16.52 -34.94 -5.93
C HIS A 138 17.83 -34.45 -6.54
N GLY A 139 18.06 -33.14 -6.49
CA GLY A 139 19.26 -32.53 -7.04
C GLY A 139 19.11 -31.02 -7.25
N PRO A 140 20.12 -30.36 -7.86
CA PRO A 140 20.16 -28.91 -7.98
C PRO A 140 18.94 -28.27 -8.66
N ASN A 141 18.35 -28.95 -9.65
CA ASN A 141 17.17 -28.45 -10.37
C ASN A 141 15.90 -28.49 -9.52
N ARG A 142 15.73 -29.55 -8.72
CA ARG A 142 14.63 -29.68 -7.75
C ARG A 142 14.83 -28.71 -6.59
N ASN A 143 16.07 -28.53 -6.13
CA ASN A 143 16.42 -27.56 -5.08
C ASN A 143 16.06 -26.11 -5.49
N ARG A 144 16.17 -25.76 -6.77
CA ARG A 144 15.69 -24.46 -7.29
C ARG A 144 14.19 -24.25 -7.12
N GLN A 145 13.38 -25.31 -7.08
CA GLN A 145 11.94 -25.20 -6.81
C GLN A 145 11.69 -24.77 -5.35
N TYR A 146 12.41 -25.36 -4.39
CA TYR A 146 12.30 -24.94 -2.98
C TYR A 146 12.87 -23.54 -2.74
N ALA A 147 13.92 -23.16 -3.47
CA ALA A 147 14.41 -21.78 -3.47
C ALA A 147 13.34 -20.78 -3.96
N GLN A 148 12.67 -21.09 -5.09
CA GLN A 148 11.56 -20.28 -5.59
C GLN A 148 10.43 -20.17 -4.57
N LEU A 149 10.06 -21.28 -3.92
CA LEU A 149 9.08 -21.30 -2.85
C LEU A 149 9.51 -20.41 -1.68
N GLY A 150 10.75 -20.52 -1.21
CA GLY A 150 11.28 -19.67 -0.15
C GLY A 150 11.18 -18.18 -0.48
N VAL A 151 11.57 -17.80 -1.71
CA VAL A 151 11.42 -16.43 -2.21
C VAL A 151 9.97 -15.99 -2.23
N PHE A 152 9.06 -16.84 -2.70
CA PHE A 152 7.62 -16.56 -2.73
C PHE A 152 7.04 -16.35 -1.32
N LEU A 153 7.39 -17.22 -0.36
CA LEU A 153 6.97 -17.09 1.04
C LEU A 153 7.41 -15.76 1.65
N CYS A 154 8.69 -15.40 1.51
CA CYS A 154 9.23 -14.15 2.04
C CYS A 154 8.57 -12.93 1.41
N ALA A 155 8.35 -12.94 0.10
CA ALA A 155 7.76 -11.81 -0.63
C ALA A 155 6.28 -11.57 -0.30
N HIS A 156 5.56 -12.59 0.19
CA HIS A 156 4.12 -12.54 0.43
C HIS A 156 3.71 -12.65 1.91
N CYS A 157 4.66 -12.67 2.84
CA CYS A 157 4.38 -12.66 4.28
C CYS A 157 4.61 -11.29 4.92
N HIS A 158 4.06 -11.10 6.12
CA HIS A 158 4.41 -10.00 7.01
C HIS A 158 5.37 -10.46 8.11
N ILE A 159 5.23 -11.73 8.51
CA ILE A 159 6.06 -12.37 9.51
C ILE A 159 6.47 -13.72 8.95
N LEU A 160 7.77 -14.00 8.96
CA LEU A 160 8.29 -15.34 8.71
C LEU A 160 8.44 -16.06 10.06
N LEU A 161 7.63 -17.08 10.30
CA LEU A 161 7.76 -17.97 11.46
C LEU A 161 8.81 -19.04 11.14
N ALA A 162 9.97 -18.93 11.80
CA ALA A 162 11.10 -19.81 11.58
C ALA A 162 11.29 -20.80 12.75
N LEU A 163 11.11 -22.09 12.50
CA LEU A 163 11.46 -23.18 13.42
C LEU A 163 12.82 -23.73 13.02
N TRP A 164 13.87 -23.13 13.57
CA TRP A 164 15.21 -23.22 13.02
C TRP A 164 16.27 -23.28 14.12
N ASP A 165 17.38 -23.96 13.86
CA ASP A 165 18.51 -24.13 14.78
C ASP A 165 19.45 -22.91 14.80
N GLY A 166 19.23 -21.90 13.95
CA GLY A 166 20.08 -20.71 13.87
C GLY A 166 21.26 -20.84 12.91
N LYS A 167 21.52 -22.05 12.38
CA LYS A 167 22.70 -22.32 11.54
C LYS A 167 22.47 -22.00 10.07
N GLU A 168 23.49 -21.44 9.41
CA GLU A 168 23.49 -21.29 7.94
C GLU A 168 23.41 -22.65 7.24
N SER A 169 22.80 -22.68 6.04
CA SER A 169 22.72 -23.87 5.21
C SER A 169 23.31 -23.63 3.83
N GLU A 170 24.14 -24.56 3.39
CA GLU A 170 24.66 -24.63 2.01
C GLU A 170 23.63 -25.25 1.05
N GLU A 171 22.57 -25.87 1.57
CA GLU A 171 21.51 -26.47 0.76
C GLU A 171 20.58 -25.40 0.20
N LEU A 172 20.54 -25.32 -1.13
CA LEU A 172 19.69 -24.37 -1.84
C LEU A 172 18.21 -24.56 -1.47
N GLY A 173 17.59 -23.52 -0.92
CA GLY A 173 16.18 -23.54 -0.50
C GLY A 173 15.93 -24.13 0.90
N GLY A 174 16.98 -24.39 1.69
CA GLY A 174 16.84 -24.80 3.09
C GLY A 174 16.42 -23.66 4.01
N THR A 175 15.91 -23.98 5.21
CA THR A 175 15.38 -23.02 6.20
C THR A 175 16.31 -21.83 6.47
N GLY A 176 17.60 -22.07 6.73
CA GLY A 176 18.56 -20.99 6.97
C GLY A 176 18.75 -20.05 5.77
N GLN A 177 18.67 -20.56 4.54
CA GLN A 177 18.72 -19.70 3.35
C GLN A 177 17.44 -18.91 3.13
N VAL A 178 16.27 -19.46 3.51
CA VAL A 178 15.00 -18.73 3.46
C VAL A 178 15.02 -17.58 4.46
N VAL A 179 15.49 -17.82 5.70
CA VAL A 179 15.66 -16.76 6.72
C VAL A 179 16.64 -15.70 6.22
N ARG A 180 17.79 -16.11 5.67
CA ARG A 180 18.77 -15.17 5.09
C ARG A 180 18.20 -14.37 3.92
N PHE A 181 17.43 -15.00 3.04
CA PHE A 181 16.78 -14.32 1.93
C PHE A 181 15.77 -13.28 2.43
N HIS A 182 15.01 -13.62 3.47
CA HIS A 182 14.05 -12.71 4.11
C HIS A 182 14.70 -11.46 4.69
N HIS A 183 15.94 -11.58 5.18
CA HIS A 183 16.72 -10.47 5.73
C HIS A 183 17.48 -9.67 4.68
N ASP A 184 18.12 -10.35 3.73
CA ASP A 184 19.15 -9.72 2.88
C ASP A 184 18.75 -9.60 1.40
N ASP A 185 17.60 -10.17 0.96
CA ASP A 185 17.26 -10.41 -0.46
C ASP A 185 18.36 -11.21 -1.20
N VAL A 186 19.12 -12.04 -0.45
CA VAL A 186 20.22 -12.86 -0.96
C VAL A 186 19.92 -14.35 -0.80
N MET A 187 19.81 -15.04 -1.94
CA MET A 187 19.75 -16.50 -2.00
C MET A 187 20.85 -17.04 -2.92
N PRO A 188 22.02 -17.45 -2.37
CA PRO A 188 23.14 -17.94 -3.16
C PRO A 188 22.75 -19.13 -4.05
N GLY A 189 23.14 -19.10 -5.33
CA GLY A 189 22.80 -20.16 -6.28
C GLY A 189 21.43 -20.01 -6.96
N TYR A 190 20.60 -19.06 -6.51
CA TYR A 190 19.34 -18.69 -7.15
C TYR A 190 19.35 -17.23 -7.65
N ILE A 191 19.78 -16.28 -6.81
CA ILE A 191 19.83 -14.85 -7.13
C ILE A 191 21.28 -14.40 -7.28
N SER A 192 21.59 -13.64 -8.35
CA SER A 192 22.94 -13.14 -8.58
C SER A 192 23.24 -11.92 -7.70
N ARG A 193 24.43 -11.87 -7.10
CA ARG A 193 24.92 -10.77 -6.22
C ARG A 193 24.83 -9.35 -6.83
N ALA A 194 24.77 -9.22 -8.16
CA ALA A 194 24.73 -7.93 -8.85
C ALA A 194 23.38 -7.19 -8.70
N THR A 195 22.30 -7.88 -8.29
CA THR A 195 20.95 -7.32 -8.16
C THR A 195 20.68 -6.66 -6.78
N THR A 196 21.55 -6.92 -5.81
CA THR A 196 21.37 -6.63 -4.37
C THR A 196 21.65 -5.16 -3.98
N SER A 197 22.36 -4.39 -4.82
CA SER A 197 23.06 -3.17 -4.38
C SER A 197 22.19 -1.94 -4.08
N ARG A 198 20.88 -1.98 -4.31
CA ARG A 198 19.97 -0.85 -3.99
C ARG A 198 19.21 -1.02 -2.67
N LEU A 199 19.09 -2.24 -2.14
CA LEU A 199 18.26 -2.53 -0.97
C LEU A 199 18.99 -2.37 0.37
N VAL A 200 20.32 -2.48 0.36
CA VAL A 200 21.18 -2.45 1.58
C VAL A 200 21.11 -1.12 2.36
N LEU A 201 20.59 -0.04 1.77
CA LEU A 201 20.56 1.29 2.39
C LEU A 201 19.15 1.79 2.77
N ALA A 202 18.11 0.99 2.53
CA ALA A 202 16.74 1.32 2.92
C ALA A 202 16.34 0.48 4.13
N ASP A 203 15.64 1.07 5.10
CA ASP A 203 15.01 0.30 6.17
C ASP A 203 13.95 -0.63 5.54
N ASP A 204 14.22 -1.94 5.52
CA ASP A 204 13.25 -2.93 5.08
C ASP A 204 12.33 -3.29 6.26
N GLU A 205 11.02 -3.15 6.04
CA GLU A 205 10.01 -3.55 7.02
C GLU A 205 9.51 -4.98 6.77
N SER A 206 10.05 -5.64 5.74
CA SER A 206 9.67 -6.98 5.32
C SER A 206 10.51 -8.07 5.97
N ASP A 207 11.56 -7.74 6.71
CA ASP A 207 12.57 -8.66 7.26
C ASP A 207 12.19 -9.29 8.62
N LEU A 208 10.95 -9.09 9.08
CA LEU A 208 10.51 -9.55 10.40
C LEU A 208 10.38 -11.08 10.48
N VAL A 209 11.21 -11.70 11.33
CA VAL A 209 11.18 -13.14 11.63
C VAL A 209 10.74 -13.36 13.07
N TYR A 210 9.84 -14.32 13.32
CA TYR A 210 9.64 -14.88 14.65
C TYR A 210 10.39 -16.21 14.74
N HIS A 211 11.48 -16.23 15.49
CA HIS A 211 12.39 -17.36 15.56
C HIS A 211 12.12 -18.21 16.80
N ILE A 212 11.71 -19.47 16.58
CA ILE A 212 11.68 -20.52 17.60
C ILE A 212 12.93 -21.39 17.42
N ALA A 213 13.88 -21.28 18.34
CA ALA A 213 15.14 -22.02 18.29
C ALA A 213 14.90 -23.50 18.62
N CYS A 214 14.98 -24.39 17.64
CA CYS A 214 14.74 -25.83 17.83
C CYS A 214 15.90 -26.69 17.34
N SER A 215 16.07 -27.86 17.96
CA SER A 215 17.09 -28.82 17.55
C SER A 215 16.62 -29.74 16.42
N ARG A 216 17.57 -30.27 15.67
CA ARG A 216 17.38 -31.29 14.63
C ARG A 216 17.76 -32.68 15.14
N ASP A 217 17.03 -33.70 14.72
CA ASP A 217 17.32 -35.10 15.03
C ASP A 217 18.43 -35.66 14.11
N ARG A 218 19.62 -35.06 14.23
CA ARG A 218 20.83 -35.44 13.48
C ARG A 218 22.10 -35.04 14.25
N PRO A 219 23.28 -35.57 13.87
CA PRO A 219 24.56 -35.10 14.41
C PRO A 219 24.71 -33.59 14.15
N ASP A 220 25.20 -32.86 15.16
CA ASP A 220 25.30 -31.39 15.13
C ASP A 220 23.93 -30.67 14.97
N GLY A 221 22.84 -31.32 15.40
CA GLY A 221 21.50 -30.74 15.33
C GLY A 221 21.15 -29.77 16.47
N ALA A 222 22.04 -29.50 17.42
CA ALA A 222 21.77 -28.51 18.47
C ALA A 222 21.74 -27.09 17.89
N PRO A 223 20.98 -26.15 18.50
CA PRO A 223 20.99 -24.75 18.12
C PRO A 223 22.39 -24.14 18.11
N GLU A 224 22.60 -23.12 17.28
CA GLU A 224 23.86 -22.38 17.17
C GLU A 224 24.28 -21.76 18.52
N ASP A 225 25.59 -21.65 18.72
CA ASP A 225 26.16 -21.09 19.94
C ASP A 225 25.61 -19.69 20.24
N GLY A 226 25.06 -19.51 21.45
CA GLY A 226 24.41 -18.27 21.87
C GLY A 226 22.88 -18.27 21.74
N LEU A 227 22.29 -19.27 21.07
CA LEU A 227 20.85 -19.50 21.05
C LEU A 227 20.46 -20.55 22.08
N ALA A 228 19.59 -20.16 23.03
CA ALA A 228 19.05 -21.10 23.99
C ALA A 228 18.02 -22.02 23.30
N ARG A 229 18.09 -23.31 23.60
CA ARG A 229 17.11 -24.30 23.14
C ARG A 229 15.69 -23.86 23.52
N LEU A 230 14.78 -23.86 22.55
CA LEU A 230 13.38 -23.42 22.66
C LEU A 230 13.18 -21.93 23.00
N SER A 231 14.19 -21.08 22.83
CA SER A 231 13.98 -19.63 22.93
C SER A 231 13.10 -19.14 21.78
N CYS A 232 12.22 -18.18 22.09
CA CYS A 232 11.38 -17.50 21.10
C CYS A 232 11.73 -16.01 21.07
N LEU A 233 12.25 -15.53 19.95
CA LEU A 233 12.71 -14.14 19.79
C LEU A 233 12.25 -13.59 18.44
N TRP A 234 11.90 -12.31 18.39
CA TRP A 234 11.81 -11.56 17.15
C TRP A 234 13.21 -11.33 16.60
N PHE A 235 13.42 -11.59 15.31
CA PHE A 235 14.71 -11.51 14.66
C PHE A 235 14.62 -10.64 13.39
N THR A 236 15.47 -9.62 13.31
CA THR A 236 15.47 -8.57 12.28
C THR A 236 16.91 -8.22 11.88
N THR A 237 17.05 -7.40 10.84
CA THR A 237 18.33 -6.85 10.34
C THR A 237 18.88 -5.69 11.17
N ASP A 238 18.23 -5.30 12.26
CA ASP A 238 18.74 -4.27 13.18
C ASP A 238 20.13 -4.66 13.72
N GLU A 239 21.15 -3.85 13.40
CA GLU A 239 22.55 -4.15 13.77
C GLU A 239 22.79 -4.05 15.29
N ASP A 240 22.05 -3.19 16.00
CA ASP A 240 22.24 -2.93 17.42
C ASP A 240 21.49 -3.96 18.29
N SER A 241 20.30 -4.37 17.86
CA SER A 241 19.42 -5.28 18.59
C SER A 241 18.72 -6.25 17.64
N PRO A 242 19.46 -7.19 17.00
CA PRO A 242 18.91 -8.06 15.98
C PRO A 242 17.84 -9.00 16.53
N ARG A 243 17.97 -9.43 17.81
CA ARG A 243 17.03 -10.33 18.47
C ARG A 243 16.41 -9.69 19.72
N THR A 244 15.08 -9.67 19.78
CA THR A 244 14.32 -9.03 20.85
C THR A 244 13.15 -9.91 21.33
N GLU A 245 12.74 -9.77 22.59
CA GLU A 245 11.60 -10.54 23.14
C GLU A 245 10.24 -9.99 22.68
N GLU A 246 10.14 -8.66 22.53
CA GLU A 246 8.95 -7.96 22.06
C GLU A 246 9.12 -7.52 20.60
N MET A 247 8.01 -7.47 19.85
CA MET A 247 8.02 -6.98 18.49
C MET A 247 8.52 -5.53 18.45
N PRO A 248 9.54 -5.20 17.64
CA PRO A 248 10.03 -3.83 17.56
C PRO A 248 8.94 -2.86 17.09
N ARG A 249 8.97 -1.64 17.64
CA ARG A 249 7.90 -0.64 17.45
C ARG A 249 7.64 -0.29 15.98
N ARG A 250 8.68 -0.27 15.14
CA ARG A 250 8.56 0.04 13.70
C ARG A 250 7.59 -0.92 13.00
N TYR A 251 7.77 -2.23 13.19
CA TYR A 251 6.89 -3.23 12.59
C TYR A 251 5.50 -3.20 13.19
N ARG A 252 5.40 -3.08 14.52
CA ARG A 252 4.08 -2.95 15.19
C ARG A 252 3.30 -1.79 14.58
N LYS A 253 3.95 -0.65 14.36
CA LYS A 253 3.32 0.54 13.77
C LYS A 253 2.74 0.27 12.38
N VAL A 254 3.49 -0.42 11.55
CA VAL A 254 3.07 -0.82 10.20
C VAL A 254 1.85 -1.74 10.24
N LEU A 255 1.85 -2.74 11.14
CA LEU A 255 0.73 -3.66 11.30
C LEU A 255 -0.51 -2.96 11.88
N GLU A 256 -0.35 -1.97 12.76
CA GLU A 256 -1.42 -1.10 13.26
C GLU A 256 -2.06 -0.28 12.13
N LEU A 257 -1.26 0.29 11.21
CA LEU A 257 -1.77 1.06 10.07
C LEU A 257 -2.61 0.19 9.11
N THR A 258 -2.17 -1.04 8.84
CA THR A 258 -2.98 -2.00 8.08
C THR A 258 -4.26 -2.40 8.82
N SER A 259 -4.22 -2.48 10.15
CA SER A 259 -5.41 -2.74 10.98
C SER A 259 -6.40 -1.59 10.91
N GLU A 260 -5.92 -0.35 10.94
CA GLU A 260 -6.73 0.87 10.77
C GLU A 260 -7.42 0.90 9.40
N PHE A 261 -6.71 0.54 8.33
CA PHE A 261 -7.30 0.38 7.00
C PHE A 261 -8.41 -0.68 6.98
N SER A 262 -8.14 -1.86 7.55
CA SER A 262 -9.11 -2.96 7.63
C SER A 262 -10.36 -2.58 8.43
N GLN A 263 -10.19 -1.84 9.53
CA GLN A 263 -11.29 -1.34 10.33
C GLN A 263 -12.14 -0.32 9.56
N ASP A 264 -11.51 0.65 8.88
CA ASP A 264 -12.20 1.63 8.06
C ASP A 264 -12.97 0.95 6.90
N ALA A 265 -12.38 -0.08 6.29
CA ALA A 265 -12.99 -0.86 5.22
C ALA A 265 -14.23 -1.61 5.69
N LYS A 266 -14.14 -2.35 6.81
CA LYS A 266 -15.31 -3.02 7.43
C LYS A 266 -16.40 -2.02 7.80
N ALA A 267 -16.05 -0.88 8.39
CA ALA A 267 -17.00 0.14 8.81
C ALA A 267 -17.82 0.73 7.64
N HIS A 268 -17.34 0.59 6.40
CA HIS A 268 -17.98 1.12 5.20
C HIS A 268 -18.27 0.06 4.13
N GLN A 269 -18.20 -1.23 4.48
CA GLN A 269 -18.30 -2.35 3.53
C GLN A 269 -19.54 -2.26 2.63
N ASP A 270 -20.71 -1.95 3.18
CA ASP A 270 -21.96 -1.90 2.43
C ASP A 270 -21.92 -0.80 1.36
N LYS A 271 -21.32 0.35 1.69
CA LYS A 271 -21.18 1.48 0.75
C LYS A 271 -20.12 1.19 -0.30
N ILE A 272 -19.01 0.55 0.09
CA ILE A 272 -17.95 0.17 -0.84
C ILE A 272 -18.52 -0.82 -1.87
N ALA A 273 -19.28 -1.83 -1.43
CA ALA A 273 -19.93 -2.79 -2.32
C ALA A 273 -20.81 -2.11 -3.39
N THR A 274 -21.56 -1.06 -3.02
CA THR A 274 -22.52 -0.41 -3.92
C THR A 274 -21.97 0.78 -4.72
N GLU A 275 -21.00 1.52 -4.17
CA GLU A 275 -20.57 2.81 -4.72
C GLU A 275 -19.14 2.79 -5.31
N ALA A 276 -18.33 1.78 -5.00
CA ALA A 276 -16.94 1.75 -5.45
C ALA A 276 -16.84 1.41 -6.93
N TRP A 277 -15.93 2.09 -7.62
CA TRP A 277 -15.72 1.95 -9.07
C TRP A 277 -14.70 0.84 -9.38
N PRO A 278 -15.08 -0.23 -10.10
CA PRO A 278 -14.18 -1.33 -10.44
C PRO A 278 -13.22 -0.96 -11.59
N LEU A 279 -12.07 -1.65 -11.66
CA LEU A 279 -11.08 -1.51 -12.73
C LEU A 279 -11.46 -2.26 -14.00
N PHE A 280 -12.38 -3.23 -13.90
CA PHE A 280 -12.89 -4.01 -15.02
C PHE A 280 -14.40 -4.26 -14.85
N ASP A 281 -15.06 -4.56 -15.96
CA ASP A 281 -16.48 -4.94 -15.99
C ASP A 281 -16.66 -6.47 -15.97
N ASP A 282 -17.88 -6.90 -15.64
CA ASP A 282 -18.21 -8.33 -15.57
C ASP A 282 -17.98 -9.06 -16.91
N ASP A 283 -18.13 -8.34 -18.03
CA ASP A 283 -17.89 -8.86 -19.38
C ASP A 283 -16.40 -9.19 -19.62
N SER A 284 -15.48 -8.42 -19.03
CA SER A 284 -14.04 -8.68 -19.11
C SER A 284 -13.54 -9.69 -18.08
N ALA A 285 -14.32 -9.97 -17.03
CA ALA A 285 -13.89 -10.79 -15.89
C ALA A 285 -13.45 -12.21 -16.25
N GLY A 286 -13.96 -12.78 -17.35
CA GLY A 286 -13.58 -14.10 -17.85
C GLY A 286 -12.25 -14.14 -18.61
N MET A 287 -11.70 -12.98 -18.99
CA MET A 287 -10.45 -12.85 -19.75
C MET A 287 -9.25 -12.49 -18.87
N LEU A 288 -9.49 -12.22 -17.58
CA LEU A 288 -8.47 -11.74 -16.64
C LEU A 288 -7.98 -12.90 -15.76
N PRO A 289 -6.71 -12.87 -15.30
CA PRO A 289 -6.21 -13.85 -14.34
C PRO A 289 -7.05 -13.81 -13.05
N ALA A 290 -7.22 -14.96 -12.39
CA ALA A 290 -8.07 -15.09 -11.20
C ALA A 290 -7.73 -14.06 -10.11
N GLY A 291 -6.43 -13.91 -9.81
CA GLY A 291 -5.96 -12.95 -8.81
C GLY A 291 -6.14 -11.47 -9.16
N ALA A 292 -6.59 -11.13 -10.37
CA ALA A 292 -6.91 -9.75 -10.72
C ALA A 292 -8.11 -9.23 -9.89
N ARG A 293 -8.99 -10.15 -9.47
CA ARG A 293 -10.16 -9.86 -8.63
C ARG A 293 -9.75 -9.40 -7.24
N ASP A 294 -8.73 -10.00 -6.66
CA ASP A 294 -8.23 -9.64 -5.33
C ASP A 294 -7.64 -8.24 -5.33
N ILE A 295 -6.83 -7.93 -6.35
CA ILE A 295 -6.25 -6.59 -6.52
C ILE A 295 -7.35 -5.55 -6.72
N ASP A 296 -8.35 -5.82 -7.57
CA ASP A 296 -9.48 -4.91 -7.79
C ASP A 296 -10.32 -4.70 -6.53
N HIS A 297 -10.58 -5.76 -5.76
CA HIS A 297 -11.34 -5.66 -4.52
C HIS A 297 -10.68 -4.74 -3.49
N VAL A 298 -9.37 -4.90 -3.29
CA VAL A 298 -8.61 -4.01 -2.39
C VAL A 298 -8.48 -2.61 -2.98
N PHE A 299 -8.32 -2.49 -4.30
CA PHE A 299 -8.28 -1.19 -5.00
C PHE A 299 -9.56 -0.40 -4.78
N ARG A 300 -10.73 -1.01 -5.01
CA ARG A 300 -12.05 -0.40 -4.84
C ARG A 300 -12.25 0.10 -3.42
N THR A 301 -11.81 -0.70 -2.45
CA THR A 301 -11.82 -0.36 -1.02
C THR A 301 -10.96 0.88 -0.76
N ALA A 302 -9.70 0.86 -1.22
CA ALA A 302 -8.77 1.96 -1.03
C ALA A 302 -9.22 3.26 -1.73
N ASP A 303 -9.67 3.19 -2.98
CA ASP A 303 -10.11 4.36 -3.75
C ASP A 303 -11.36 5.01 -3.13
N TRP A 304 -12.35 4.20 -2.76
CA TRP A 304 -13.56 4.73 -2.11
C TRP A 304 -13.23 5.40 -0.77
N LEU A 305 -12.40 4.77 0.07
CA LEU A 305 -11.97 5.35 1.35
C LEU A 305 -11.14 6.62 1.12
N ALA A 306 -10.27 6.65 0.12
CA ALA A 306 -9.49 7.83 -0.25
C ALA A 306 -10.42 9.01 -0.59
N ILE A 307 -11.43 8.80 -1.43
CA ILE A 307 -12.42 9.82 -1.79
C ILE A 307 -13.24 10.26 -0.57
N TYR A 308 -13.63 9.32 0.29
CA TYR A 308 -14.40 9.58 1.50
C TYR A 308 -13.65 10.48 2.50
N PHE A 309 -12.37 10.20 2.75
CA PHE A 309 -11.53 11.01 3.62
C PHE A 309 -11.08 12.31 2.95
N GLN A 310 -10.88 12.32 1.62
CA GLN A 310 -10.61 13.54 0.86
C GLN A 310 -11.74 14.57 1.05
N LYS A 311 -13.01 14.15 0.92
CA LYS A 311 -14.16 15.04 1.10
C LYS A 311 -14.18 15.69 2.49
N ARG A 312 -13.83 14.92 3.53
CA ARG A 312 -13.75 15.44 4.91
C ARG A 312 -12.59 16.38 5.13
N PHE A 313 -11.40 16.02 4.63
CA PHE A 313 -10.25 16.90 4.67
C PHE A 313 -10.55 18.24 3.97
N LEU A 314 -11.12 18.19 2.76
CA LEU A 314 -11.53 19.40 2.03
C LEU A 314 -12.62 20.19 2.76
N TRP A 315 -13.52 19.53 3.48
CA TRP A 315 -14.51 20.21 4.32
C TRP A 315 -13.85 20.94 5.49
N VAL A 316 -12.90 20.31 6.19
CA VAL A 316 -12.10 20.96 7.24
C VAL A 316 -11.38 22.16 6.66
N LEU A 317 -10.68 21.99 5.54
CA LEU A 317 -9.89 23.05 4.91
C LEU A 317 -10.75 24.23 4.46
N ARG A 318 -11.91 23.98 3.85
CA ARG A 318 -12.85 25.05 3.47
C ARG A 318 -13.42 25.75 4.69
N SER A 319 -13.72 25.01 5.75
CA SER A 319 -14.29 25.57 6.97
C SER A 319 -13.28 26.45 7.71
N THR A 320 -12.02 26.02 7.83
CA THR A 320 -10.97 26.83 8.47
C THR A 320 -10.68 28.11 7.69
N HIS A 321 -10.61 28.05 6.36
CA HIS A 321 -10.41 29.23 5.53
C HIS A 321 -11.62 30.18 5.53
N LEU A 322 -12.85 29.64 5.55
CA LEU A 322 -14.06 30.45 5.71
C LEU A 322 -14.09 31.16 7.07
N LEU A 323 -13.74 30.46 8.14
CA LEU A 323 -13.66 31.04 9.48
C LEU A 323 -12.56 32.10 9.57
N ALA A 324 -11.42 31.90 8.92
CA ALA A 324 -10.37 32.92 8.83
C ALA A 324 -10.84 34.18 8.08
N LEU A 325 -11.59 34.03 6.99
CA LEU A 325 -12.22 35.15 6.29
C LEU A 325 -13.21 35.88 7.22
N LEU A 326 -14.09 35.15 7.91
CA LEU A 326 -15.07 35.74 8.83
C LEU A 326 -14.39 36.46 10.01
N MET A 327 -13.32 35.89 10.56
CA MET A 327 -12.49 36.55 11.57
C MET A 327 -11.93 37.88 11.05
N GLY A 328 -11.29 37.89 9.87
CA GLY A 328 -10.75 39.12 9.29
C GLY A 328 -11.85 40.14 8.99
N LEU A 329 -13.04 39.71 8.55
CA LEU A 329 -14.20 40.57 8.35
C LEU A 329 -14.70 41.20 9.66
N MET A 330 -14.76 40.42 10.75
CA MET A 330 -15.14 40.95 12.07
C MET A 330 -14.10 41.94 12.61
N TYR A 331 -12.81 41.71 12.34
CA TYR A 331 -11.75 42.65 12.68
C TYR A 331 -11.90 43.98 11.92
N ILE A 332 -12.06 43.94 10.60
CA ILE A 332 -12.28 45.13 9.77
C ILE A 332 -13.55 45.89 10.20
N ALA A 333 -14.64 45.17 10.50
CA ALA A 333 -15.88 45.79 10.98
C ALA A 333 -15.70 46.49 12.33
N TYR A 334 -14.87 45.94 13.22
CA TYR A 334 -14.55 46.56 14.50
C TYR A 334 -13.61 47.77 14.36
N SER A 335 -12.57 47.69 13.51
CA SER A 335 -11.57 48.76 13.34
C SER A 335 -12.11 49.94 12.54
N ASP A 336 -12.80 49.69 11.44
CA ASP A 336 -13.05 50.71 10.41
C ASP A 336 -14.54 51.06 10.22
N LEU A 337 -15.47 50.26 10.78
CA LEU A 337 -16.92 50.56 10.71
C LEU A 337 -17.49 51.04 12.04
N LEU A 338 -17.62 50.15 13.02
CA LEU A 338 -18.22 50.46 14.32
C LEU A 338 -17.52 49.66 15.42
N PRO A 339 -16.99 50.29 16.49
CA PRO A 339 -16.26 49.61 17.56
C PRO A 339 -17.20 48.92 18.57
N LEU A 340 -18.13 48.10 18.07
CA LEU A 340 -19.09 47.36 18.88
C LEU A 340 -18.46 46.07 19.42
N ARG A 341 -18.67 45.79 20.71
CA ARG A 341 -18.18 44.56 21.37
C ARG A 341 -18.66 43.27 20.70
N VAL A 342 -19.79 43.33 19.99
CA VAL A 342 -20.35 42.18 19.24
C VAL A 342 -19.37 41.65 18.19
N PHE A 343 -18.62 42.51 17.50
CA PHE A 343 -17.65 42.07 16.50
C PHE A 343 -16.45 41.36 17.12
N ILE A 344 -15.94 41.85 18.25
CA ILE A 344 -14.87 41.16 19.00
C ILE A 344 -15.37 39.79 19.49
N LEU A 345 -16.59 39.71 20.03
CA LEU A 345 -17.16 38.44 20.47
C LEU A 345 -17.31 37.46 19.30
N ALA A 346 -17.81 37.93 18.15
CA ALA A 346 -17.92 37.12 16.94
C ALA A 346 -16.55 36.63 16.45
N PHE A 347 -15.52 37.50 16.46
CA PHE A 347 -14.14 37.12 16.14
C PHE A 347 -13.65 35.96 17.04
N ILE A 348 -13.84 36.08 18.35
CA ILE A 348 -13.42 35.05 19.32
C ILE A 348 -14.19 33.74 19.06
N ILE A 349 -15.49 33.81 18.80
CA ILE A 349 -16.30 32.61 18.48
C ILE A 349 -15.76 31.93 17.22
N PHE A 350 -15.49 32.66 16.15
CA PHE A 350 -14.95 32.07 14.91
C PHE A 350 -13.56 31.48 15.12
N PHE A 351 -12.71 32.11 15.94
CA PHE A 351 -11.41 31.56 16.31
C PHE A 351 -11.55 30.22 17.04
N VAL A 352 -12.41 30.15 18.06
CA VAL A 352 -12.66 28.92 18.82
C VAL A 352 -13.22 27.81 17.92
N LEU A 353 -14.14 28.15 17.01
CA LEU A 353 -14.66 27.21 16.02
C LEU A 353 -13.57 26.72 15.07
N ALA A 354 -12.68 27.60 14.60
CA ALA A 354 -11.59 27.22 13.70
C ALA A 354 -10.62 26.26 14.40
N ALA A 355 -10.25 26.55 15.64
CA ALA A 355 -9.41 25.68 16.47
C ALA A 355 -10.08 24.33 16.74
N ALA A 356 -11.39 24.31 17.01
CA ALA A 356 -12.14 23.08 17.23
C ALA A 356 -12.19 22.20 15.97
N VAL A 357 -12.48 22.80 14.80
CA VAL A 357 -12.51 22.09 13.52
C VAL A 357 -11.13 21.53 13.16
N HIS A 358 -10.07 22.31 13.36
CA HIS A 358 -8.69 21.86 13.11
C HIS A 358 -8.31 20.69 14.04
N LYS A 359 -8.60 20.80 15.34
CA LYS A 359 -8.33 19.75 16.32
C LYS A 359 -9.10 18.46 16.04
N LEU A 360 -10.35 18.56 15.58
CA LEU A 360 -11.15 17.40 15.18
C LEU A 360 -10.56 16.70 13.95
N GLY A 361 -10.16 17.47 12.94
CA GLY A 361 -9.51 16.94 11.73
C GLY A 361 -8.19 16.24 12.03
N GLY A 362 -7.38 16.79 12.94
CA GLY A 362 -6.12 16.19 13.38
C GLY A 362 -6.32 14.91 14.19
N ARG A 363 -7.28 14.88 15.13
CA ARG A 363 -7.56 13.70 15.96
C ARG A 363 -8.07 12.50 15.19
N LEU A 364 -8.79 12.72 14.09
CA LEU A 364 -9.33 11.66 13.25
C LEU A 364 -8.41 11.33 12.06
N SER A 365 -7.25 11.98 11.98
CA SER A 365 -6.20 11.74 10.98
C SER A 365 -6.71 11.75 9.54
N TRP A 366 -7.77 12.52 9.23
CA TRP A 366 -8.43 12.50 7.92
C TRP A 366 -7.49 12.86 6.78
N HIS A 367 -6.54 13.77 7.02
CA HIS A 367 -5.54 14.14 6.03
C HIS A 367 -4.61 12.98 5.70
N ARG A 368 -4.02 12.33 6.73
CA ARG A 368 -3.17 11.16 6.55
C ARG A 368 -3.92 10.04 5.84
N LYS A 369 -5.10 9.65 6.35
CA LYS A 369 -5.94 8.59 5.75
C LYS A 369 -6.24 8.85 4.27
N TYR A 370 -6.57 10.10 3.92
CA TYR A 370 -6.76 10.49 2.52
C TYR A 370 -5.52 10.25 1.66
N LEU A 371 -4.35 10.75 2.08
CA LEU A 371 -3.11 10.61 1.31
C LEU A 371 -2.71 9.14 1.19
N ASP A 372 -2.70 8.44 2.31
CA ASP A 372 -2.27 7.06 2.46
C ASP A 372 -3.14 6.09 1.63
N TYR A 373 -4.47 6.22 1.70
CA TYR A 373 -5.39 5.36 0.93
C TYR A 373 -5.37 5.71 -0.56
N ARG A 374 -5.15 6.98 -0.91
CA ARG A 374 -4.97 7.38 -2.31
C ARG A 374 -3.71 6.75 -2.89
N THR A 375 -2.59 6.81 -2.15
CA THR A 375 -1.33 6.21 -2.58
C THR A 375 -1.45 4.69 -2.73
N LEU A 376 -2.15 4.02 -1.81
CA LEU A 376 -2.47 2.60 -1.93
C LEU A 376 -3.31 2.29 -3.18
N ALA A 377 -4.39 3.04 -3.41
CA ALA A 377 -5.26 2.86 -4.58
C ALA A 377 -4.48 3.03 -5.90
N GLU A 378 -3.66 4.06 -6.02
CA GLU A 378 -2.87 4.28 -7.23
C GLU A 378 -1.79 3.19 -7.41
N GLY A 379 -1.18 2.70 -6.32
CA GLY A 379 -0.26 1.56 -6.34
C GLY A 379 -0.92 0.27 -6.82
N LEU A 380 -2.09 -0.07 -6.25
CA LEU A 380 -2.88 -1.24 -6.64
C LEU A 380 -3.36 -1.14 -8.09
N ARG A 381 -3.70 0.06 -8.58
CA ARG A 381 -4.06 0.28 -9.98
C ARG A 381 -2.93 -0.09 -10.92
N VAL A 382 -1.69 0.34 -10.65
CA VAL A 382 -0.53 -0.04 -11.46
C VAL A 382 -0.28 -1.55 -11.37
N GLN A 383 -0.32 -2.10 -10.16
CA GLN A 383 -0.15 -3.54 -9.92
C GLN A 383 -1.17 -4.39 -10.68
N PHE A 384 -2.44 -3.99 -10.67
CA PHE A 384 -3.51 -4.65 -11.42
C PHE A 384 -3.19 -4.71 -12.92
N TYR A 385 -2.91 -3.57 -13.55
CA TYR A 385 -2.66 -3.54 -15.00
C TYR A 385 -1.35 -4.23 -15.38
N TRP A 386 -0.35 -4.24 -14.50
CA TRP A 386 0.86 -5.04 -14.69
C TRP A 386 0.58 -6.54 -14.62
N ALA A 387 -0.15 -6.99 -13.61
CA ALA A 387 -0.51 -8.40 -13.46
C ALA A 387 -1.34 -8.89 -14.65
N VAL A 388 -2.36 -8.12 -15.04
CA VAL A 388 -3.22 -8.42 -16.19
C VAL A 388 -2.42 -8.43 -17.51
N ALA A 389 -1.49 -7.50 -17.70
CA ALA A 389 -0.68 -7.45 -18.92
C ALA A 389 0.47 -8.47 -18.95
N GLY A 390 0.74 -9.19 -17.85
CA GLY A 390 1.90 -10.07 -17.75
C GLY A 390 3.23 -9.31 -17.65
N VAL A 391 3.21 -8.09 -17.11
CA VAL A 391 4.42 -7.30 -16.89
C VAL A 391 5.14 -7.84 -15.66
N THR A 392 6.33 -8.41 -15.87
CA THR A 392 7.21 -8.86 -14.80
C THR A 392 8.31 -7.82 -14.53
N SER A 393 8.86 -7.80 -13.31
CA SER A 393 9.97 -6.91 -12.94
C SER A 393 11.28 -7.23 -13.68
N GLY A 394 11.36 -8.37 -14.36
CA GLY A 394 12.57 -8.92 -14.96
C GLY A 394 13.53 -9.57 -13.95
N ASN A 395 13.19 -9.58 -12.66
CA ASN A 395 13.89 -10.32 -11.61
C ASN A 395 12.94 -11.36 -11.00
N VAL A 396 13.41 -12.60 -10.85
CA VAL A 396 12.62 -13.71 -10.30
C VAL A 396 12.24 -13.47 -8.83
N SER A 397 12.99 -12.64 -8.11
CA SER A 397 12.74 -12.33 -6.70
C SER A 397 12.00 -11.01 -6.44
N LYS A 398 11.75 -10.18 -7.46
CA LYS A 398 11.10 -8.88 -7.27
C LYS A 398 9.72 -8.84 -7.86
N PHE A 399 8.78 -8.36 -7.07
CA PHE A 399 7.39 -8.21 -7.42
C PHE A 399 7.03 -6.73 -7.55
N SER A 400 5.82 -6.45 -8.02
CA SER A 400 5.32 -5.10 -8.29
C SER A 400 5.37 -4.18 -7.07
N HIS A 401 5.12 -4.71 -5.87
CA HIS A 401 5.08 -3.95 -4.62
C HIS A 401 6.47 -3.62 -4.09
N ASP A 402 7.51 -4.40 -4.43
CA ASP A 402 8.82 -4.25 -3.82
C ASP A 402 9.41 -2.87 -4.13
N ASN A 403 9.38 -2.42 -5.38
CA ASN A 403 10.02 -1.17 -5.81
C ASN A 403 9.28 0.12 -5.38
N PHE A 404 8.10 0.03 -4.75
CA PHE A 404 7.27 1.20 -4.44
C PHE A 404 7.61 1.77 -3.05
N LEU A 405 7.88 3.09 -2.97
CA LEU A 405 8.16 3.80 -1.72
C LEU A 405 9.40 3.30 -0.93
N GLN A 406 10.33 2.55 -1.55
CA GLN A 406 11.45 1.91 -0.84
C GLN A 406 12.36 2.90 -0.10
N MET A 407 12.61 4.08 -0.68
CA MET A 407 13.50 5.09 -0.11
C MET A 407 12.78 6.08 0.81
N GLN A 408 11.53 5.81 1.16
CA GLN A 408 10.66 6.75 1.88
C GLN A 408 10.49 6.32 3.34
N ASP A 409 9.80 7.18 4.10
CA ASP A 409 9.44 6.98 5.50
C ASP A 409 8.92 5.54 5.75
N SER A 410 9.44 4.91 6.81
CA SER A 410 9.07 3.56 7.23
C SER A 410 7.56 3.45 7.44
N ASP A 411 6.91 4.50 7.95
CA ASP A 411 5.46 4.59 8.10
C ASP A 411 4.64 4.41 6.78
N LEU A 412 5.27 4.33 5.61
CA LEU A 412 4.61 4.03 4.33
C LEU A 412 4.69 2.56 3.92
N GLY A 413 5.50 1.71 4.57
CA GLY A 413 5.63 0.32 4.16
C GLY A 413 4.38 -0.54 4.42
N TRP A 414 3.42 -0.06 5.23
CA TRP A 414 2.10 -0.71 5.35
C TRP A 414 1.36 -0.75 4.00
N ILE A 415 1.59 0.22 3.11
CA ILE A 415 1.02 0.25 1.75
C ILE A 415 1.56 -0.93 0.93
N ARG A 416 2.88 -1.16 0.97
CA ARG A 416 3.52 -2.32 0.32
C ARG A 416 2.98 -3.62 0.89
N ASN A 417 2.79 -3.69 2.21
CA ASN A 417 2.22 -4.86 2.88
C ASN A 417 0.82 -5.21 2.38
N VAL A 418 -0.05 -4.22 2.16
CA VAL A 418 -1.36 -4.48 1.56
C VAL A 418 -1.24 -4.92 0.09
N MET A 419 -0.38 -4.26 -0.68
CA MET A 419 -0.16 -4.60 -2.09
C MET A 419 0.38 -6.03 -2.29
N ARG A 420 1.27 -6.52 -1.41
CA ARG A 420 1.79 -7.91 -1.51
C ARG A 420 0.71 -8.96 -1.24
N VAL A 421 -0.24 -8.67 -0.35
CA VAL A 421 -1.36 -9.58 -0.06
C VAL A 421 -2.32 -9.60 -1.23
N ALA A 422 -2.70 -8.42 -1.73
CA ALA A 422 -3.63 -8.29 -2.85
C ALA A 422 -3.10 -8.94 -4.14
N GLY A 423 -1.78 -8.92 -4.37
CA GLY A 423 -1.15 -9.50 -5.55
C GLY A 423 -0.75 -10.97 -5.45
N LEU A 424 -1.05 -11.65 -4.33
CA LEU A 424 -0.54 -13.00 -4.03
C LEU A 424 -0.84 -13.99 -5.16
N GLU A 425 -2.10 -14.16 -5.53
CA GLU A 425 -2.50 -15.12 -6.57
C GLU A 425 -1.93 -14.75 -7.95
N CYS A 426 -1.97 -13.46 -8.32
CA CYS A 426 -1.39 -12.98 -9.59
C CYS A 426 0.11 -13.23 -9.72
N ASN A 427 0.83 -13.27 -8.60
CA ASN A 427 2.28 -13.46 -8.57
C ASN A 427 2.70 -14.93 -8.62
N VAL A 428 1.76 -15.87 -8.48
CA VAL A 428 2.02 -17.32 -8.62
C VAL A 428 2.55 -17.62 -10.01
N SER A 429 1.88 -17.11 -11.05
CA SER A 429 2.29 -17.31 -12.44
C SER A 429 1.97 -16.08 -13.30
N PRO A 430 2.93 -15.58 -14.11
CA PRO A 430 2.68 -14.46 -15.00
C PRO A 430 1.56 -14.76 -16.02
N ASN A 431 0.68 -13.79 -16.25
CA ASN A 431 -0.29 -13.89 -17.33
C ASN A 431 0.39 -13.76 -18.69
N ASN A 432 0.30 -14.78 -19.53
CA ASN A 432 0.88 -14.77 -20.87
C ASN A 432 -0.14 -14.46 -21.98
N ASP A 433 -1.42 -14.28 -21.64
CA ASP A 433 -2.49 -14.02 -22.61
C ASP A 433 -2.36 -12.62 -23.26
N PRO A 434 -2.28 -12.52 -24.59
CA PRO A 434 -2.33 -11.24 -25.31
C PRO A 434 -3.60 -10.41 -25.03
N ALA A 435 -4.73 -11.05 -24.71
CA ALA A 435 -5.98 -10.35 -24.38
C ALA A 435 -5.83 -9.43 -23.17
N GLY A 436 -5.09 -9.88 -22.14
CA GLY A 436 -4.78 -9.07 -20.96
C GLY A 436 -3.90 -7.86 -21.29
N LEU A 437 -2.94 -8.02 -22.21
CA LEU A 437 -2.11 -6.91 -22.68
C LEU A 437 -2.94 -5.84 -23.41
N GLU A 438 -3.80 -6.27 -24.34
CA GLU A 438 -4.67 -5.35 -25.08
C GLU A 438 -5.69 -4.66 -24.16
N PHE A 439 -6.24 -5.39 -23.18
CA PHE A 439 -7.09 -4.82 -22.14
C PHE A 439 -6.37 -3.72 -21.36
N SER A 440 -5.16 -3.98 -20.86
CA SER A 440 -4.38 -2.97 -20.12
C SER A 440 -4.04 -1.77 -21.00
N ILE A 441 -3.71 -1.94 -22.28
CA ILE A 441 -3.47 -0.80 -23.19
C ILE A 441 -4.74 0.03 -23.34
N ARG A 442 -5.89 -0.61 -23.56
CA ARG A 442 -7.17 0.07 -23.78
C ARG A 442 -7.69 0.79 -22.53
N GLU A 443 -7.73 0.12 -21.39
CA GLU A 443 -8.34 0.66 -20.17
C GLU A 443 -7.39 1.53 -19.35
N TRP A 444 -6.11 1.16 -19.27
CA TRP A 444 -5.13 1.90 -18.47
C TRP A 444 -4.57 3.10 -19.23
N ILE A 445 -3.95 2.85 -20.39
CA ILE A 445 -3.36 3.93 -21.19
C ILE A 445 -4.48 4.76 -21.81
N GLY A 446 -5.41 4.08 -22.48
CA GLY A 446 -6.56 4.69 -23.15
C GLY A 446 -6.17 5.63 -24.27
N ASP A 447 -7.09 6.52 -24.63
CA ASP A 447 -6.91 7.50 -25.70
C ASP A 447 -7.16 8.94 -25.23
N ASN A 448 -7.43 9.85 -26.16
CA ASN A 448 -7.71 11.25 -25.84
C ASN A 448 -8.98 11.48 -24.98
N SER A 449 -9.82 10.47 -24.83
CA SER A 449 -11.15 10.49 -24.19
C SER A 449 -11.32 9.44 -23.09
N SER A 450 -10.61 8.32 -23.17
CA SER A 450 -10.64 7.19 -22.23
C SER A 450 -9.31 7.00 -21.47
N GLY A 451 -9.30 6.08 -20.50
CA GLY A 451 -8.13 5.74 -19.70
C GLY A 451 -7.43 6.93 -19.01
N GLN A 452 -6.15 6.76 -18.70
CA GLN A 452 -5.35 7.77 -18.00
C GLN A 452 -5.05 8.99 -18.87
N LEU A 453 -4.89 8.82 -20.19
CA LEU A 453 -4.70 9.93 -21.11
C LEU A 453 -5.89 10.90 -21.12
N GLY A 454 -7.10 10.37 -21.26
CA GLY A 454 -8.33 11.14 -21.19
C GLY A 454 -8.51 11.79 -19.82
N TYR A 455 -8.23 11.06 -18.74
CA TYR A 455 -8.30 11.56 -17.37
C TYR A 455 -7.38 12.77 -17.13
N TYR A 456 -6.08 12.66 -17.41
CA TYR A 456 -5.13 13.75 -17.18
C TYR A 456 -5.46 14.98 -18.02
N ARG A 457 -5.86 14.79 -19.28
CA ARG A 457 -6.27 15.90 -20.16
C ARG A 457 -7.47 16.66 -19.58
N ARG A 458 -8.51 15.95 -19.14
CA ARG A 458 -9.68 16.58 -18.49
C ARG A 458 -9.27 17.35 -17.24
N LYS A 459 -8.47 16.74 -16.36
CA LYS A 459 -8.02 17.37 -15.11
C LYS A 459 -7.17 18.61 -15.31
N ILE A 460 -6.27 18.59 -16.29
CA ILE A 460 -5.46 19.77 -16.65
C ILE A 460 -6.37 20.93 -17.10
N LEU A 461 -7.31 20.68 -18.01
CA LEU A 461 -8.23 21.70 -18.50
C LEU A 461 -9.09 22.29 -17.37
N GLU A 462 -9.63 21.45 -16.50
CA GLU A 462 -10.38 21.87 -15.32
C GLU A 462 -9.53 22.77 -14.40
N LYS A 463 -8.28 22.36 -14.12
CA LYS A 463 -7.39 23.04 -13.18
C LYS A 463 -6.90 24.39 -13.73
N ILE A 464 -6.49 24.45 -14.99
CA ILE A 464 -6.12 25.71 -15.67
C ILE A 464 -7.28 26.71 -15.63
N GLY A 465 -8.51 26.24 -15.89
CA GLY A 465 -9.70 27.09 -15.84
C GLY A 465 -10.01 27.65 -14.44
N ARG A 466 -9.70 26.91 -13.37
CA ARG A 466 -9.84 27.38 -11.98
C ARG A 466 -8.71 28.34 -11.57
N ASN A 467 -7.46 28.04 -11.96
CA ASN A 467 -6.32 28.89 -11.64
C ASN A 467 -6.46 30.26 -12.32
N ARG A 468 -6.78 30.30 -13.62
CA ARG A 468 -7.01 31.56 -14.36
C ARG A 468 -8.11 32.44 -13.75
N ARG A 469 -9.19 31.83 -13.23
CA ARG A 469 -10.26 32.58 -12.54
C ARG A 469 -9.75 33.23 -11.26
N THR A 470 -8.88 32.54 -10.54
CA THR A 470 -8.28 33.03 -9.29
C THR A 470 -7.29 34.16 -9.55
N GLU A 471 -6.42 34.00 -10.55
CA GLU A 471 -5.48 35.04 -10.98
C GLU A 471 -6.20 36.29 -11.49
N ARG A 472 -7.25 36.13 -12.32
CA ARG A 472 -8.05 37.26 -12.81
C ARG A 472 -8.74 38.00 -11.67
N PHE A 473 -9.26 37.27 -10.69
CA PHE A 473 -9.87 37.89 -9.50
C PHE A 473 -8.84 38.71 -8.71
N ALA A 474 -7.67 38.13 -8.42
CA ALA A 474 -6.59 38.83 -7.73
C ALA A 474 -6.10 40.07 -8.50
N ALA A 475 -5.89 39.95 -9.81
CA ALA A 475 -5.49 41.06 -10.66
C ALA A 475 -6.55 42.17 -10.72
N ALA A 476 -7.84 41.81 -10.81
CA ALA A 476 -8.92 42.77 -10.81
C ALA A 476 -8.97 43.57 -9.50
N VAL A 477 -8.86 42.88 -8.36
CA VAL A 477 -8.81 43.54 -7.04
C VAL A 477 -7.61 44.48 -6.95
N LEU A 478 -6.43 44.07 -7.42
CA LEU A 478 -5.22 44.90 -7.41
C LEU A 478 -5.38 46.16 -8.29
N TRP A 479 -5.91 46.01 -9.51
CA TRP A 479 -6.17 47.15 -10.40
C TRP A 479 -7.23 48.09 -9.84
N ILE A 480 -8.33 47.56 -9.29
CA ILE A 480 -9.37 48.37 -8.64
C ILE A 480 -8.77 49.16 -7.47
N SER A 481 -7.93 48.52 -6.66
CA SER A 481 -7.23 49.16 -5.53
C SER A 481 -6.32 50.28 -6.02
N ALA A 482 -5.51 50.03 -7.05
CA ALA A 482 -4.59 51.02 -7.62
C ALA A 482 -5.34 52.23 -8.21
N VAL A 483 -6.44 51.99 -8.92
CA VAL A 483 -7.30 53.06 -9.47
C VAL A 483 -7.95 53.86 -8.35
N ALA A 484 -8.47 53.21 -7.30
CA ALA A 484 -9.04 53.88 -6.14
C ALA A 484 -8.02 54.79 -5.46
N PHE A 485 -6.79 54.31 -5.23
CA PHE A 485 -5.71 55.12 -4.67
C PHE A 485 -5.32 56.30 -5.57
N ALA A 486 -5.19 56.09 -6.88
CA ALA A 486 -4.91 57.16 -7.81
C ALA A 486 -6.01 58.24 -7.77
N LEU A 487 -7.29 57.83 -7.75
CA LEU A 487 -8.41 58.75 -7.63
C LEU A 487 -8.36 59.54 -6.32
N PHE A 488 -7.97 58.95 -5.19
CA PHE A 488 -7.80 59.68 -3.94
C PHE A 488 -6.68 60.71 -3.95
N VAL A 489 -5.60 60.46 -4.70
CA VAL A 489 -4.49 61.41 -4.85
C VAL A 489 -4.92 62.63 -5.67
N PHE A 490 -5.82 62.46 -6.64
CA PHE A 490 -6.23 63.53 -7.56
C PHE A 490 -7.61 64.13 -7.27
N ALA A 491 -8.40 63.56 -6.36
CA ALA A 491 -9.71 64.08 -5.96
C ALA A 491 -9.58 65.30 -5.03
N SER A 492 -10.53 66.23 -5.12
CA SER A 492 -10.66 67.34 -4.18
C SER A 492 -11.01 66.85 -2.78
N ASP A 493 -10.49 67.51 -1.74
CA ASP A 493 -10.63 67.11 -0.32
C ASP A 493 -12.08 66.79 0.09
N ASP A 494 -13.06 67.59 -0.35
CA ASP A 494 -14.50 67.38 -0.03
C ASP A 494 -15.11 66.08 -0.56
N VAL A 495 -14.61 65.56 -1.69
CA VAL A 495 -15.09 64.29 -2.29
C VAL A 495 -14.32 63.12 -1.71
N ALA A 496 -13.05 63.33 -1.37
CA ALA A 496 -12.21 62.32 -0.75
C ALA A 496 -12.78 61.91 0.62
N ASP A 497 -13.18 62.85 1.48
CA ASP A 497 -13.56 62.51 2.87
C ASP A 497 -14.86 61.70 3.01
N ARG A 498 -15.83 61.80 2.07
CA ARG A 498 -17.06 60.98 2.13
C ARG A 498 -16.94 59.61 1.49
N VAL A 499 -16.03 59.46 0.53
CA VAL A 499 -15.96 58.28 -0.34
C VAL A 499 -14.74 57.40 -0.01
N ARG A 500 -13.70 57.96 0.62
CA ARG A 500 -12.46 57.26 0.97
C ARG A 500 -12.71 56.09 1.91
N ASP A 501 -13.33 56.31 3.06
CA ASP A 501 -13.51 55.30 4.10
C ASP A 501 -14.25 54.03 3.61
N PRO A 502 -15.43 54.10 2.96
CA PRO A 502 -16.12 52.89 2.50
C PRO A 502 -15.36 52.15 1.38
N ILE A 503 -14.62 52.87 0.53
CA ILE A 503 -13.79 52.24 -0.49
C ILE A 503 -12.58 51.55 0.13
N VAL A 504 -11.93 52.15 1.13
CA VAL A 504 -10.79 51.54 1.84
C VAL A 504 -11.23 50.27 2.57
N VAL A 505 -12.40 50.29 3.22
CA VAL A 505 -12.98 49.09 3.85
C VAL A 505 -13.28 48.01 2.80
N LEU A 506 -13.94 48.37 1.69
CA LEU A 506 -14.24 47.41 0.62
C LEU A 506 -12.95 46.81 0.03
N MET A 507 -11.92 47.63 -0.16
CA MET A 507 -10.60 47.19 -0.61
C MET A 507 -9.96 46.23 0.38
N GLY A 508 -10.00 46.53 1.68
CA GLY A 508 -9.52 45.63 2.74
C GLY A 508 -10.22 44.27 2.73
N ILE A 509 -11.55 44.27 2.55
CA ILE A 509 -12.36 43.05 2.42
C ILE A 509 -11.95 42.24 1.17
N LEU A 510 -11.80 42.90 0.02
CA LEU A 510 -11.41 42.24 -1.22
C LEU A 510 -9.98 41.68 -1.16
N LEU A 511 -9.04 42.42 -0.58
CA LEU A 511 -7.67 41.96 -0.39
C LEU A 511 -7.61 40.77 0.58
N LEU A 512 -8.37 40.82 1.68
CA LEU A 512 -8.52 39.69 2.58
C LEU A 512 -9.07 38.45 1.84
N ALA A 513 -10.11 38.61 1.02
CA ALA A 513 -10.69 37.53 0.24
C ALA A 513 -9.68 36.93 -0.77
N VAL A 514 -8.85 37.76 -1.42
CA VAL A 514 -7.76 37.31 -2.28
C VAL A 514 -6.72 36.52 -1.48
N GLY A 515 -6.28 37.04 -0.32
CA GLY A 515 -5.30 36.38 0.54
C GLY A 515 -5.78 35.01 1.03
N VAL A 516 -7.02 34.92 1.52
CA VAL A 516 -7.64 33.64 1.94
C VAL A 516 -7.76 32.68 0.75
N ARG A 517 -8.17 33.15 -0.43
CA ARG A 517 -8.29 32.31 -1.63
C ARG A 517 -6.93 31.79 -2.09
N GLN A 518 -5.87 32.60 -2.01
CA GLN A 518 -4.49 32.20 -2.32
C GLN A 518 -3.97 31.18 -1.31
N SER A 519 -4.18 31.43 -0.01
CA SER A 519 -3.87 30.48 1.07
C SER A 519 -4.53 29.13 0.83
N TYR A 520 -5.83 29.11 0.52
CA TYR A 520 -6.55 27.88 0.19
C TYR A 520 -5.96 27.17 -1.05
N SER A 521 -5.56 27.93 -2.07
CA SER A 521 -4.92 27.37 -3.27
C SER A 521 -3.58 26.72 -2.97
N PHE A 522 -2.82 27.31 -2.04
CA PHE A 522 -1.53 26.81 -1.56
C PHE A 522 -1.71 25.51 -0.76
N SER A 523 -2.67 25.48 0.18
CA SER A 523 -2.99 24.28 0.97
C SER A 523 -3.47 23.10 0.13
N VAL A 524 -4.16 23.34 -0.99
CA VAL A 524 -4.59 22.28 -1.92
C VAL A 524 -3.48 21.87 -2.92
N ALA A 525 -2.35 22.56 -2.94
CA ALA A 525 -1.25 22.32 -3.88
C ALA A 525 -1.68 22.40 -5.36
N ASP A 526 -2.51 23.40 -5.69
CA ASP A 526 -3.12 23.48 -7.02
C ASP A 526 -2.10 23.57 -8.17
N PHE A 527 -0.97 24.24 -7.93
CA PHE A 527 0.07 24.46 -8.94
C PHE A 527 0.94 23.23 -9.17
N GLU A 528 1.31 22.55 -8.10
CA GLU A 528 2.13 21.35 -8.14
C GLU A 528 1.36 20.18 -8.76
N LEU A 529 0.09 20.02 -8.39
CA LEU A 529 -0.81 19.06 -9.02
C LEU A 529 -0.94 19.27 -10.53
N LEU A 530 -0.95 20.53 -11.00
CA LEU A 530 -1.00 20.82 -12.43
C LEU A 530 0.28 20.35 -13.13
N LYS A 531 1.45 20.63 -12.56
CA LYS A 531 2.75 20.18 -13.10
C LYS A 531 2.84 18.65 -13.16
N GLN A 532 2.37 17.98 -12.10
CA GLN A 532 2.31 16.52 -12.02
C GLN A 532 1.41 15.94 -13.12
N TYR A 533 0.20 16.45 -13.29
CA TYR A 533 -0.68 16.01 -14.38
C TYR A 533 -0.07 16.26 -15.77
N GLU A 534 0.60 17.40 -15.98
CA GLU A 534 1.30 17.69 -17.25
C GLU A 534 2.48 16.74 -17.50
N PHE A 535 3.22 16.38 -16.46
CA PHE A 535 4.27 15.36 -16.55
C PHE A 535 3.68 14.00 -16.93
N MET A 536 2.66 13.54 -16.19
CA MET A 536 2.02 12.25 -16.43
C MET A 536 1.34 12.16 -17.81
N LEU A 537 0.65 13.23 -18.25
CA LEU A 537 0.08 13.29 -19.59
C LEU A 537 1.15 13.14 -20.67
N ARG A 538 2.32 13.78 -20.50
CA ARG A 538 3.44 13.66 -21.45
C ARG A 538 4.02 12.25 -21.46
N THR A 539 4.18 11.63 -20.29
CA THR A 539 4.70 10.26 -20.14
C THR A 539 3.78 9.24 -20.80
N PHE A 540 2.49 9.25 -20.46
CA PHE A 540 1.49 8.36 -21.07
C PHE A 540 1.34 8.62 -22.59
N SER A 541 1.43 9.87 -23.05
CA SER A 541 1.33 10.19 -24.49
C SER A 541 2.54 9.67 -25.29
N LYS A 542 3.73 9.65 -24.69
CA LYS A 542 4.91 9.03 -25.30
C LYS A 542 4.76 7.52 -25.36
N ALA A 543 4.26 6.91 -24.29
CA ALA A 543 4.03 5.47 -24.22
C ALA A 543 3.00 4.99 -25.25
N HIS A 544 1.84 5.63 -25.34
CA HIS A 544 0.80 5.32 -26.33
C HIS A 544 1.37 5.29 -27.75
N ARG A 545 2.07 6.35 -28.17
CA ARG A 545 2.70 6.43 -29.50
C ARG A 545 3.77 5.35 -29.73
N ARG A 546 4.45 4.88 -28.69
CA ARG A 546 5.46 3.83 -28.82
C ARG A 546 4.81 2.46 -28.91
N ILE A 547 3.75 2.23 -28.14
CA ILE A 547 2.94 1.00 -28.17
C ILE A 547 2.29 0.82 -29.55
N GLU A 548 1.64 1.85 -30.10
CA GLU A 548 1.02 1.80 -31.44
C GLU A 548 2.01 1.46 -32.57
N ARG A 549 3.28 1.85 -32.40
CA ARG A 549 4.34 1.60 -33.38
C ARG A 549 4.99 0.23 -33.22
N SER A 550 4.75 -0.45 -32.12
CA SER A 550 5.34 -1.76 -31.85
C SER A 550 4.35 -2.87 -32.21
N SER A 551 4.84 -3.87 -32.94
CA SER A 551 4.13 -5.12 -33.22
C SER A 551 4.59 -6.27 -32.32
N ASN A 552 5.47 -6.00 -31.34
CA ASN A 552 6.00 -7.01 -30.43
C ASN A 552 5.42 -6.80 -29.02
N ASP A 553 4.71 -7.80 -28.52
CA ASP A 553 4.08 -7.77 -27.20
C ASP A 553 5.09 -7.65 -26.06
N GLU A 554 6.30 -8.19 -26.22
CA GLU A 554 7.37 -8.04 -25.21
C GLU A 554 7.84 -6.59 -25.10
N GLU A 555 7.98 -5.89 -26.24
CA GLU A 555 8.31 -4.47 -26.23
C GLU A 555 7.16 -3.64 -25.63
N ARG A 556 5.90 -3.98 -25.94
CA ARG A 556 4.72 -3.32 -25.36
C ARG A 556 4.67 -3.50 -23.84
N ARG A 557 4.88 -4.71 -23.31
CA ARG A 557 4.99 -4.98 -21.87
C ARG A 557 6.13 -4.20 -21.22
N ARG A 558 7.29 -4.10 -21.88
CA ARG A 558 8.40 -3.28 -21.39
C ARG A 558 8.04 -1.80 -21.29
N ILE A 559 7.27 -1.27 -22.25
CA ILE A 559 6.79 0.12 -22.20
C ILE A 559 5.80 0.30 -21.03
N LEU A 560 4.86 -0.64 -20.84
CA LEU A 560 3.93 -0.60 -19.70
C LEU A 560 4.67 -0.65 -18.35
N ARG A 561 5.76 -1.41 -18.25
CA ARG A 561 6.63 -1.41 -17.07
C ARG A 561 7.20 -0.02 -16.80
N ILE A 562 7.84 0.60 -17.80
CA ILE A 562 8.46 1.92 -17.65
C ILE A 562 7.43 2.99 -17.25
N VAL A 563 6.22 2.93 -17.82
CA VAL A 563 5.13 3.87 -17.48
C VAL A 563 4.64 3.65 -16.05
N GLY A 564 4.48 2.40 -15.62
CA GLY A 564 4.08 2.08 -14.26
C GLY A 564 5.12 2.51 -13.24
N GLU A 565 6.41 2.29 -13.51
CA GLU A 565 7.51 2.73 -12.65
C GLU A 565 7.48 4.26 -12.50
N ALA A 566 7.32 4.99 -13.61
CA ALA A 566 7.17 6.45 -13.57
C ALA A 566 5.91 6.92 -12.83
N ALA A 567 4.81 6.16 -12.89
CA ALA A 567 3.58 6.47 -12.14
C ALA A 567 3.76 6.25 -10.64
N LEU A 568 4.39 5.15 -10.23
CA LEU A 568 4.70 4.86 -8.83
C LEU A 568 5.68 5.89 -8.26
N GLU A 569 6.70 6.28 -9.00
CA GLU A 569 7.66 7.32 -8.58
C GLU A 569 6.97 8.69 -8.41
N GLU A 570 6.10 9.09 -9.35
CA GLU A 570 5.34 10.34 -9.23
C GLU A 570 4.42 10.34 -7.99
N HIS A 571 3.76 9.22 -7.71
CA HIS A 571 2.91 9.10 -6.52
C HIS A 571 3.71 9.11 -5.21
N ALA A 572 4.93 8.57 -5.22
CA ALA A 572 5.86 8.68 -4.10
C ALA A 572 6.24 10.15 -3.81
N GLU A 573 6.60 10.92 -4.84
CA GLU A 573 6.87 12.35 -4.70
C GLU A 573 5.62 13.12 -4.24
N TRP A 574 4.44 12.74 -4.75
CA TRP A 574 3.17 13.37 -4.41
C TRP A 574 2.86 13.29 -2.91
N ILE A 575 2.97 12.11 -2.31
CA ILE A 575 2.62 11.93 -0.89
C ILE A 575 3.58 12.69 0.04
N LEU A 576 4.87 12.69 -0.26
CA LEU A 576 5.88 13.41 0.53
C LEU A 576 5.61 14.91 0.55
N MET A 577 5.39 15.49 -0.63
CA MET A 577 5.07 16.90 -0.77
C MET A 577 3.84 17.30 0.05
N HIS A 578 2.81 16.45 0.10
CA HIS A 578 1.61 16.74 0.88
C HIS A 578 1.81 16.55 2.39
N ARG A 579 2.58 15.54 2.81
CA ARG A 579 2.92 15.34 4.22
C ARG A 579 3.74 16.52 4.77
N GLU A 580 4.76 16.99 4.06
CA GLU A 580 5.57 18.16 4.47
C GLU A 580 4.74 19.44 4.65
N ARG A 581 3.77 19.69 3.76
CA ARG A 581 2.87 20.86 3.88
C ARG A 581 2.01 20.80 5.14
N SER A 582 1.55 19.62 5.52
CA SER A 582 0.76 19.45 6.75
C SER A 582 1.56 19.76 8.02
N ILE A 583 2.86 19.46 8.03
CA ILE A 583 3.77 19.77 9.13
C ILE A 583 3.96 21.29 9.23
N ASN A 584 4.23 21.95 8.11
CA ASN A 584 4.39 23.40 8.05
C ASN A 584 3.11 24.15 8.48
N GLU A 585 1.92 23.67 8.08
CA GLU A 585 0.66 24.23 8.57
C GLU A 585 0.49 24.02 10.09
N GLY A 586 0.91 22.87 10.63
CA GLY A 586 0.87 22.57 12.07
C GLY A 586 1.83 23.41 12.92
N GLU A 587 3.00 23.76 12.39
CA GLU A 587 3.99 24.61 13.08
C GLU A 587 3.51 26.05 13.26
N ILE A 588 2.79 26.60 12.29
CA ILE A 588 2.17 27.94 12.38
C ILE A 588 1.24 28.04 13.59
N TRP A 589 0.54 26.96 13.93
CA TRP A 589 -0.31 26.90 15.12
C TRP A 589 0.46 26.60 16.42
N ARG A 590 1.58 25.87 16.38
CA ARG A 590 2.42 25.65 17.58
C ARG A 590 3.16 26.90 18.02
N MET A 591 3.49 27.81 17.11
CA MET A 591 4.10 29.11 17.43
C MET A 591 3.12 30.10 18.10
N THR A 592 1.83 29.75 18.23
CA THR A 592 0.80 30.56 18.92
C THR A 592 0.29 29.94 20.22
N GLY A 593 0.92 28.84 20.69
CA GLY A 593 0.58 28.12 21.92
C GLY A 593 1.47 28.44 23.11
#